data_AF-A0A3Q9FQK8-F1
#
_entry.id   AF-A0A3Q9FQK8-F1
#
_cell.length_a   1.000
_cell.length_b   1.000
_cell.length_c   1.000
_cell.angle_alpha   90.00
_cell.angle_beta   90.00
_cell.angle_gamma   90.00
#
_symmetry.space_group_name_H-M   'P 1'
#
loop_
_entity.id
_entity.type
_entity.pdbx_description
1 polymer ?
#
loop_
_entity_poly.entity_id
_entity_poly.type
_entity_poly.pdbx_seq_one_letter_code
_entity_poly.pdbx_strand_id
1 'polypeptide(L)'
;MSTDELKNRLQNETFVLPGSALAIPAVDALFAEHLDGTLTLTGATLSDDTETGGGIVVSGHTTLPSATEQSTPLPVVVRFPCDTNRYVTGVEAEITYPRWAVESGRLQLDLTFLPEGFESLALRLATRENHDGNLVPFAGVAMDAVFPGAGRLRLVSAHEPSCAETIPSTHVLAGEFAPLSLSDLDALTRLPFARDVQLPPLPSEVTSILEALALADLRLTLDLSSRRIRAAWLDIHLAGSWPVVPGVLELTDVGASFSLTLPTEPARDASVTVTASAKIADTVTAAASITVPELILTTQVTTPVNLFPAAEQFLRAAGENMPRQGSHLSAVVDLRAKSYTLSFGVDAPWSIIPDTLELTDLELTMSGAQGLPWAGALHGAFLVDDTPVQLRASYEQGTWNIAGAAYDIRFARLADWLSRQHQITVPRSMAEFTLDELSVTCAKPQDGHAEFALRLAGTLPVTDLLLNVDLTVSRTSQGWEWQGELLIDVPSDTTAHHLMRFTIAFDTNPSATELTAHWSGTPGVPLADLARIFGLDPARLPPALSPVLTDVGLVHDTDGTRRSLVLNAGFEHLSFVLASTSPPLTDR
;
A
#
# COMPACT_ATOMS: atom_id res chain seq x y z
N MET A 1 51.63 -10.05 4.43
CA MET A 1 52.86 -9.23 4.36
C MET A 1 52.67 -7.98 5.23
N SER A 2 53.66 -7.57 6.01
CA SER A 2 53.57 -6.32 6.80
C SER A 2 53.91 -5.08 5.96
N THR A 3 53.50 -3.91 6.42
CA THR A 3 53.87 -2.63 5.78
C THR A 3 55.40 -2.39 5.75
N ASP A 4 56.13 -2.82 6.77
CA ASP A 4 57.60 -2.72 6.80
C ASP A 4 58.27 -3.62 5.75
N GLU A 5 57.76 -4.85 5.58
CA GLU A 5 58.22 -5.75 4.51
C GLU A 5 57.95 -5.17 3.12
N LEU A 6 56.81 -4.49 2.95
CA LEU A 6 56.46 -3.81 1.71
C LEU A 6 57.39 -2.63 1.42
N LYS A 7 57.70 -1.79 2.44
CA LYS A 7 58.64 -0.66 2.31
C LYS A 7 60.03 -1.12 1.86
N ASN A 8 60.49 -2.28 2.34
CA ASN A 8 61.78 -2.87 1.97
C ASN A 8 61.84 -3.39 0.51
N ARG A 9 60.70 -3.46 -0.20
CA ARG A 9 60.66 -3.82 -1.63
C ARG A 9 61.10 -2.69 -2.56
N LEU A 10 61.16 -1.45 -2.07
CA LEU A 10 61.67 -0.33 -2.86
C LEU A 10 63.20 -0.32 -2.83
N GLN A 11 63.83 -0.54 -3.98
CA GLN A 11 65.29 -0.51 -4.14
C GLN A 11 65.68 0.30 -5.37
N ASN A 12 66.54 1.31 -5.21
CA ASN A 12 67.01 2.18 -6.30
C ASN A 12 65.85 2.70 -7.18
N GLU A 13 64.81 3.28 -6.54
CA GLU A 13 63.61 3.81 -7.21
C GLU A 13 62.83 2.75 -8.02
N THR A 14 63.07 1.47 -7.76
CA THR A 14 62.36 0.36 -8.39
C THR A 14 61.61 -0.42 -7.31
N PHE A 15 60.31 -0.63 -7.52
CA PHE A 15 59.48 -1.42 -6.62
C PHE A 15 58.97 -2.66 -7.35
N VAL A 16 59.20 -3.85 -6.78
CA VAL A 16 58.83 -5.13 -7.39
C VAL A 16 58.06 -6.00 -6.40
N LEU A 17 56.82 -6.33 -6.76
CA LEU A 17 55.91 -7.13 -5.94
C LEU A 17 55.23 -8.24 -6.78
N PRO A 18 55.64 -9.50 -6.63
CA PRO A 18 54.89 -10.64 -7.14
C PRO A 18 53.53 -10.74 -6.45
N GLY A 19 52.46 -11.10 -7.19
CA GLY A 19 51.10 -11.19 -6.62
C GLY A 19 51.01 -12.17 -5.45
N SER A 20 51.60 -13.35 -5.62
CA SER A 20 51.76 -14.38 -4.59
C SER A 20 52.45 -13.91 -3.30
N ALA A 21 53.23 -12.82 -3.32
CA ALA A 21 53.97 -12.35 -2.14
C ALA A 21 53.05 -11.78 -1.04
N LEU A 22 51.85 -11.31 -1.38
CA LEU A 22 50.89 -10.83 -0.39
C LEU A 22 50.11 -11.98 0.29
N ALA A 23 50.16 -13.20 -0.26
CA ALA A 23 49.34 -14.34 0.16
C ALA A 23 47.82 -14.05 0.12
N ILE A 24 47.39 -13.16 -0.80
CA ILE A 24 45.98 -12.85 -1.07
C ILE A 24 45.65 -13.41 -2.46
N PRO A 25 44.86 -14.50 -2.56
CA PRO A 25 44.57 -15.15 -3.85
C PRO A 25 44.02 -14.20 -4.93
N ALA A 26 43.18 -13.24 -4.53
CA ALA A 26 42.63 -12.24 -5.43
C ALA A 26 43.70 -11.33 -6.05
N VAL A 27 44.75 -10.96 -5.29
CA VAL A 27 45.89 -10.18 -5.83
C VAL A 27 46.68 -11.01 -6.83
N ASP A 28 46.93 -12.28 -6.52
CA ASP A 28 47.69 -13.16 -7.41
C ASP A 28 46.99 -13.35 -8.75
N ALA A 29 45.67 -13.59 -8.72
CA ALA A 29 44.83 -13.65 -9.92
C ALA A 29 44.87 -12.33 -10.73
N LEU A 30 44.70 -11.19 -10.04
CA LEU A 30 44.70 -9.87 -10.66
C LEU A 30 46.04 -9.56 -11.35
N PHE A 31 47.16 -9.87 -10.69
CA PHE A 31 48.49 -9.61 -11.23
C PHE A 31 48.82 -10.57 -12.38
N ALA A 32 48.45 -11.85 -12.25
CA ALA A 32 48.63 -12.83 -13.31
C ALA A 32 47.88 -12.43 -14.60
N GLU A 33 46.68 -11.88 -14.46
CA GLU A 33 45.87 -11.47 -15.61
C GLU A 33 46.34 -10.15 -16.25
N HIS A 34 46.74 -9.17 -15.45
CA HIS A 34 46.95 -7.79 -15.95
C HIS A 34 48.41 -7.34 -15.98
N LEU A 35 49.30 -7.98 -15.24
CA LEU A 35 50.68 -7.51 -14.95
C LEU A 35 51.75 -8.61 -15.10
N ASP A 36 51.49 -9.67 -15.88
CA ASP A 36 52.39 -10.84 -16.01
C ASP A 36 52.81 -11.45 -14.66
N GLY A 37 51.92 -11.38 -13.66
CA GLY A 37 52.12 -11.92 -12.31
C GLY A 37 52.91 -11.03 -11.36
N THR A 38 53.51 -9.91 -11.82
CA THR A 38 54.37 -9.05 -11.00
C THR A 38 54.14 -7.57 -11.25
N LEU A 39 53.79 -6.83 -10.19
CA LEU A 39 53.78 -5.37 -10.22
C LEU A 39 55.22 -4.84 -10.18
N THR A 40 55.64 -4.17 -11.26
CA THR A 40 56.97 -3.54 -11.38
C THR A 40 56.81 -2.05 -11.62
N LEU A 41 57.29 -1.24 -10.69
CA LEU A 41 57.26 0.22 -10.78
C LEU A 41 58.68 0.78 -10.90
N THR A 42 58.88 1.70 -11.83
CA THR A 42 60.12 2.47 -12.00
C THR A 42 59.91 3.94 -11.61
N GLY A 43 60.95 4.60 -11.11
CA GLY A 43 60.84 5.94 -10.52
C GLY A 43 59.91 5.95 -9.30
N ALA A 44 59.86 4.82 -8.57
CA ALA A 44 58.89 4.58 -7.53
C ALA A 44 59.19 5.42 -6.28
N THR A 45 58.16 6.07 -5.76
CA THR A 45 58.20 6.80 -4.49
C THR A 45 57.17 6.23 -3.54
N LEU A 46 57.48 6.25 -2.24
CA LEU A 46 56.64 5.68 -1.20
C LEU A 46 56.21 6.78 -0.24
N SER A 47 54.92 6.80 0.08
CA SER A 47 54.35 7.64 1.12
C SER A 47 53.41 6.83 2.00
N ASP A 48 53.20 7.28 3.23
CA ASP A 48 52.15 6.73 4.08
C ASP A 48 50.79 7.22 3.57
N ASP A 49 49.78 6.36 3.59
CA ASP A 49 48.41 6.71 3.21
C ASP A 49 47.73 7.47 4.35
N THR A 50 47.67 8.79 4.23
CA THR A 50 47.00 9.66 5.19
C THR A 50 45.48 9.67 5.03
N GLU A 51 44.94 9.19 3.91
CA GLU A 51 43.50 9.19 3.60
C GLU A 51 42.79 8.00 4.24
N THR A 52 43.40 6.81 4.24
CA THR A 52 42.78 5.58 4.76
C THR A 52 43.23 5.19 6.17
N GLY A 53 44.10 6.00 6.80
CA GLY A 53 44.43 5.84 8.23
C GLY A 53 45.46 4.76 8.56
N GLY A 54 46.41 4.46 7.66
CA GLY A 54 47.55 3.58 7.99
C GLY A 54 48.18 2.79 6.84
N GLY A 55 47.63 2.85 5.62
CA GLY A 55 48.13 2.12 4.46
C GLY A 55 49.46 2.66 3.88
N ILE A 56 49.92 2.04 2.81
CA ILE A 56 51.08 2.52 2.02
C ILE A 56 50.61 2.91 0.62
N VAL A 57 51.10 4.04 0.13
CA VAL A 57 50.96 4.45 -1.27
C VAL A 57 52.31 4.36 -1.95
N VAL A 58 52.36 3.70 -3.11
CA VAL A 58 53.53 3.66 -4.00
C VAL A 58 53.14 4.25 -5.34
N SER A 59 53.79 5.34 -5.75
CA SER A 59 53.58 5.95 -7.07
C SER A 59 54.81 5.78 -7.94
N GLY A 60 54.64 5.66 -9.24
CA GLY A 60 55.74 5.48 -10.19
C GLY A 60 55.22 5.23 -11.60
N HIS A 61 55.96 4.45 -12.38
CA HIS A 61 55.55 4.05 -13.73
C HIS A 61 55.60 2.54 -13.92
N THR A 62 54.58 1.97 -14.55
CA THR A 62 54.49 0.53 -14.89
C THR A 62 54.36 0.34 -16.40
N THR A 63 54.65 -0.87 -16.88
CA THR A 63 54.36 -1.28 -18.26
C THR A 63 53.29 -2.36 -18.25
N LEU A 64 52.38 -2.33 -19.23
CA LEU A 64 51.33 -3.33 -19.36
C LEU A 64 51.64 -4.30 -20.51
N PRO A 65 51.43 -5.62 -20.33
CA PRO A 65 51.85 -6.62 -21.32
C PRO A 65 51.11 -6.51 -22.66
N SER A 66 49.85 -6.08 -22.61
CA SER A 66 48.89 -6.04 -23.73
C SER A 66 48.85 -4.72 -24.49
N ALA A 67 49.59 -3.68 -24.08
CA ALA A 67 49.67 -2.43 -24.83
C ALA A 67 50.50 -2.64 -26.11
N THR A 68 49.81 -2.92 -27.21
CA THR A 68 50.35 -3.40 -28.51
C THR A 68 51.33 -2.45 -29.22
N GLU A 69 51.48 -1.20 -28.77
CA GLU A 69 52.44 -0.24 -29.34
C GLU A 69 53.39 0.29 -28.27
N GLN A 70 54.56 -0.34 -28.18
CA GLN A 70 55.73 0.05 -27.37
C GLN A 70 55.47 0.12 -25.86
N SER A 71 56.36 -0.53 -25.10
CA SER A 71 56.46 -0.54 -23.63
C SER A 71 56.59 0.86 -23.02
N THR A 72 55.56 1.69 -23.21
CA THR A 72 55.53 3.07 -22.77
C THR A 72 55.24 3.01 -21.28
N PRO A 73 56.14 3.53 -20.44
CA PRO A 73 55.91 3.56 -19.00
C PRO A 73 54.67 4.43 -18.72
N LEU A 74 53.66 3.83 -18.11
CA LEU A 74 52.40 4.48 -17.74
C LEU A 74 52.46 4.91 -16.27
N PRO A 75 52.08 6.15 -15.94
CA PRO A 75 51.98 6.58 -14.56
C PRO A 75 51.01 5.68 -13.78
N VAL A 76 51.39 5.31 -12.56
CA VAL A 76 50.58 4.46 -11.70
C VAL A 76 50.70 4.88 -10.25
N VAL A 77 49.58 4.82 -9.55
CA VAL A 77 49.51 4.95 -8.09
C VAL A 77 48.92 3.67 -7.54
N VAL A 78 49.61 3.05 -6.58
CA VAL A 78 49.19 1.81 -5.94
C VAL A 78 49.01 2.05 -4.46
N ARG A 79 47.80 1.83 -3.96
CA ARG A 79 47.45 1.87 -2.55
C ARG A 79 47.37 0.45 -2.00
N PHE A 80 47.94 0.27 -0.83
CA PHE A 80 47.92 -0.99 -0.08
C PHE A 80 47.19 -0.75 1.25
N PRO A 81 45.87 -0.99 1.30
CA PRO A 81 45.12 -0.93 2.55
C PRO A 81 45.68 -1.95 3.55
N CYS A 82 45.61 -1.61 4.84
CA CYS A 82 46.10 -2.48 5.90
C CYS A 82 45.13 -2.59 7.07
N ASP A 83 45.26 -3.66 7.83
CA ASP A 83 44.54 -3.84 9.09
C ASP A 83 45.16 -3.03 10.24
N THR A 84 44.56 -3.14 11.44
CA THR A 84 45.05 -2.50 12.67
C THR A 84 46.43 -2.99 13.10
N ASN A 85 46.86 -4.16 12.64
CA ASN A 85 48.18 -4.74 12.88
C ASN A 85 49.19 -4.39 11.78
N ARG A 86 48.83 -3.49 10.85
CA ARG A 86 49.65 -3.06 9.71
C ARG A 86 50.02 -4.19 8.74
N TYR A 87 49.16 -5.18 8.59
CA TYR A 87 49.25 -6.17 7.51
C TYR A 87 48.44 -5.71 6.32
N VAL A 88 49.03 -5.84 5.12
CA VAL A 88 48.36 -5.51 3.86
C VAL A 88 47.18 -6.46 3.66
N THR A 89 45.99 -5.90 3.47
CA THR A 89 44.73 -6.64 3.28
C THR A 89 44.23 -6.64 1.84
N GLY A 90 44.80 -5.80 0.98
CA GLY A 90 44.41 -5.69 -0.42
C GLY A 90 45.36 -4.86 -1.26
N VAL A 91 44.96 -4.59 -2.49
CA VAL A 91 45.66 -3.68 -3.40
C VAL A 91 44.65 -2.87 -4.19
N GLU A 92 44.99 -1.62 -4.49
CA GLU A 92 44.30 -0.77 -5.45
C GLU A 92 45.35 -0.04 -6.30
N ALA A 93 45.48 -0.44 -7.55
CA ALA A 93 46.37 0.16 -8.54
C ALA A 93 45.54 0.97 -9.56
N GLU A 94 45.90 2.23 -9.74
CA GLU A 94 45.33 3.11 -10.76
C GLU A 94 46.42 3.49 -11.76
N ILE A 95 46.29 3.00 -13.00
CA ILE A 95 47.26 3.18 -14.08
C ILE A 95 46.67 4.17 -15.08
N THR A 96 47.28 5.33 -15.25
CA THR A 96 46.78 6.38 -16.17
C THR A 96 47.01 5.98 -17.64
N TYR A 97 45.95 6.03 -18.43
CA TYR A 97 45.93 5.67 -19.85
C TYR A 97 45.74 6.91 -20.74
N PRO A 98 46.65 7.19 -21.67
CA PRO A 98 46.56 8.39 -22.51
C PRO A 98 45.64 8.25 -23.74
N ARG A 99 45.29 7.02 -24.15
CA ARG A 99 44.66 6.75 -25.47
C ARG A 99 43.15 6.54 -25.46
N TRP A 100 42.47 6.77 -24.32
CA TRP A 100 41.03 6.50 -24.16
C TRP A 100 40.59 5.07 -24.54
N ALA A 101 41.54 4.15 -24.63
CA ALA A 101 41.33 2.74 -24.91
C ALA A 101 42.19 1.93 -23.94
N VAL A 102 41.57 0.97 -23.26
CA VAL A 102 42.19 0.12 -22.24
C VAL A 102 42.19 -1.32 -22.74
N GLU A 103 43.38 -1.84 -22.91
CA GLU A 103 43.64 -3.24 -23.27
C GLU A 103 44.51 -3.85 -22.17
N SER A 104 43.90 -4.62 -21.26
CA SER A 104 44.59 -5.28 -20.15
C SER A 104 43.91 -6.58 -19.76
N GLY A 105 44.62 -7.71 -19.90
CA GLY A 105 44.04 -9.03 -19.63
C GLY A 105 42.80 -9.28 -20.49
N ARG A 106 41.67 -9.62 -19.86
CA ARG A 106 40.37 -9.74 -20.54
C ARG A 106 39.61 -8.43 -20.68
N LEU A 107 40.07 -7.35 -20.04
CA LEU A 107 39.44 -6.04 -20.13
C LEU A 107 39.85 -5.36 -21.44
N GLN A 108 38.90 -5.26 -22.37
CA GLN A 108 39.04 -4.51 -23.62
C GLN A 108 37.94 -3.47 -23.70
N LEU A 109 38.30 -2.21 -23.51
CA LEU A 109 37.37 -1.08 -23.51
C LEU A 109 37.90 0.04 -24.41
N ASP A 110 37.21 0.31 -25.52
CA ASP A 110 37.45 1.49 -26.35
C ASP A 110 36.44 2.59 -25.97
N LEU A 111 36.91 3.64 -25.32
CA LEU A 111 36.13 4.79 -24.83
C LEU A 111 36.43 6.07 -25.62
N THR A 112 37.08 5.96 -26.78
CA THR A 112 37.41 7.12 -27.64
C THR A 112 36.18 7.85 -28.20
N PHE A 113 34.99 7.25 -28.09
CA PHE A 113 33.71 7.86 -28.48
C PHE A 113 33.14 8.83 -27.42
N LEU A 114 33.73 8.89 -26.23
CA LEU A 114 33.26 9.80 -25.18
C LEU A 114 33.42 11.27 -25.64
N PRO A 115 32.44 12.13 -25.34
CA PRO A 115 32.47 13.53 -25.76
C PRO A 115 33.57 14.34 -25.05
N GLU A 116 33.85 15.54 -25.55
CA GLU A 116 34.77 16.47 -24.88
C GLU A 116 34.28 16.85 -23.47
N GLY A 117 35.17 16.76 -22.48
CA GLY A 117 34.91 17.13 -21.08
C GLY A 117 35.31 16.06 -20.05
N PHE A 118 35.60 14.84 -20.52
CA PHE A 118 36.36 13.87 -19.74
C PHE A 118 37.87 14.16 -19.89
N GLU A 119 38.59 14.23 -18.77
CA GLU A 119 39.99 14.72 -18.71
C GLU A 119 41.01 13.58 -18.66
N SER A 120 40.68 12.49 -17.96
CA SER A 120 41.60 11.38 -17.68
C SER A 120 40.88 10.05 -17.77
N LEU A 121 41.63 9.01 -18.14
CA LEU A 121 41.23 7.62 -18.05
C LEU A 121 42.32 6.86 -17.28
N ALA A 122 41.90 6.02 -16.34
CA ALA A 122 42.78 5.12 -15.63
C ALA A 122 42.21 3.69 -15.63
N LEU A 123 43.07 2.70 -15.78
CA LEU A 123 42.78 1.31 -15.45
C LEU A 123 42.86 1.16 -13.93
N ARG A 124 41.76 0.73 -13.31
CA ARG A 124 41.68 0.45 -11.88
C ARG A 124 41.72 -1.06 -11.67
N LEU A 125 42.77 -1.53 -11.01
CA LEU A 125 42.96 -2.91 -10.59
C LEU A 125 42.87 -2.93 -9.06
N ALA A 126 41.84 -3.55 -8.51
CA ALA A 126 41.63 -3.57 -7.06
C ALA A 126 41.22 -4.94 -6.53
N THR A 127 41.36 -5.15 -5.23
CA THR A 127 40.67 -6.20 -4.50
C THR A 127 39.43 -5.63 -3.81
N ARG A 128 38.26 -6.23 -4.02
CA ARG A 128 37.00 -5.81 -3.39
C ARG A 128 36.39 -6.95 -2.58
N GLU A 129 35.70 -6.64 -1.50
CA GLU A 129 34.91 -7.63 -0.78
C GLU A 129 33.58 -7.84 -1.51
N ASN A 130 33.21 -9.09 -1.74
CA ASN A 130 31.90 -9.46 -2.27
C ASN A 130 30.86 -9.58 -1.12
N HIS A 131 29.61 -9.92 -1.44
CA HIS A 131 28.53 -10.07 -0.44
C HIS A 131 28.79 -11.14 0.63
N ASP A 132 29.67 -12.11 0.36
CA ASP A 132 30.07 -13.15 1.30
C ASP A 132 31.27 -12.74 2.18
N GLY A 133 31.76 -11.50 2.03
CA GLY A 133 32.95 -10.99 2.71
C GLY A 133 34.27 -11.55 2.15
N ASN A 134 34.25 -12.19 0.97
CA ASN A 134 35.45 -12.69 0.33
C ASN A 134 36.07 -11.62 -0.57
N LEU A 135 37.39 -11.48 -0.53
CA LEU A 135 38.11 -10.63 -1.47
C LEU A 135 38.13 -11.25 -2.87
N VAL A 136 37.66 -10.50 -3.84
CA VAL A 136 37.63 -10.85 -5.27
C VAL A 136 38.46 -9.85 -6.09
N PRO A 137 39.11 -10.30 -7.18
CA PRO A 137 39.79 -9.40 -8.10
C PRO A 137 38.78 -8.53 -8.83
N PHE A 138 39.08 -7.24 -8.94
CA PHE A 138 38.30 -6.27 -9.68
C PHE A 138 39.20 -5.56 -10.70
N ALA A 139 38.80 -5.57 -11.96
CA ALA A 139 39.41 -4.81 -13.03
C ALA A 139 38.35 -3.98 -13.74
N GLY A 140 38.60 -2.68 -13.84
CA GLY A 140 37.69 -1.76 -14.52
C GLY A 140 38.40 -0.45 -14.87
N VAL A 141 37.62 0.54 -15.24
CA VAL A 141 38.12 1.89 -15.52
C VAL A 141 37.63 2.89 -14.50
N ALA A 142 38.46 3.91 -14.27
CA ALA A 142 38.11 5.14 -13.58
C ALA A 142 38.36 6.32 -14.54
N MET A 143 37.48 7.30 -14.54
CA MET A 143 37.57 8.48 -15.41
C MET A 143 37.27 9.73 -14.60
N ASP A 144 38.07 10.77 -14.79
CA ASP A 144 37.74 12.08 -14.25
C ASP A 144 37.10 12.95 -15.34
N ALA A 145 36.06 13.68 -14.96
CA ALA A 145 35.39 14.66 -15.79
C ALA A 145 35.24 15.97 -15.03
N VAL A 146 35.27 17.09 -15.76
CA VAL A 146 34.95 18.39 -15.17
C VAL A 146 33.46 18.64 -15.30
N PHE A 147 32.84 19.02 -14.18
CA PHE A 147 31.49 19.55 -14.15
C PHE A 147 31.55 21.07 -14.01
N PRO A 148 31.35 21.84 -15.10
CA PRO A 148 31.47 23.29 -15.08
C PRO A 148 30.59 23.96 -14.03
N GLY A 149 31.22 24.59 -13.05
CA GLY A 149 30.55 25.31 -11.96
C GLY A 149 30.24 24.49 -10.71
N ALA A 150 30.45 23.16 -10.72
CA ALA A 150 30.16 22.29 -9.58
C ALA A 150 31.42 21.58 -9.02
N GLY A 151 32.37 21.20 -9.89
CA GLY A 151 33.63 20.58 -9.46
C GLY A 151 34.13 19.48 -10.39
N ARG A 152 34.82 18.50 -9.82
CA ARG A 152 35.31 17.31 -10.52
C ARG A 152 34.43 16.11 -10.19
N LEU A 153 34.11 15.34 -11.22
CA LEU A 153 33.40 14.08 -11.15
C LEU A 153 34.40 12.96 -11.39
N ARG A 154 34.37 11.93 -10.55
CA ARG A 154 35.05 10.68 -10.81
C ARG A 154 34.03 9.61 -11.09
N LEU A 155 34.20 8.88 -12.19
CA LEU A 155 33.31 7.82 -12.63
C LEU A 155 34.08 6.50 -12.69
N VAL A 156 33.61 5.49 -11.99
CA VAL A 156 34.29 4.20 -11.83
C VAL A 156 33.38 3.06 -12.28
N SER A 157 33.97 1.97 -12.76
CA SER A 157 33.19 0.81 -13.22
C SER A 157 32.39 0.19 -12.08
N ALA A 158 31.08 0.05 -12.28
CA ALA A 158 30.12 -0.34 -11.25
C ALA A 158 29.93 -1.86 -11.11
N HIS A 159 30.28 -2.65 -12.13
CA HIS A 159 30.05 -4.10 -12.15
C HIS A 159 31.29 -4.92 -11.82
N GLU A 160 31.07 -5.99 -11.05
CA GLU A 160 31.93 -7.16 -11.00
C GLU A 160 31.86 -7.85 -12.38
N PRO A 161 33.00 -8.14 -13.04
CA PRO A 161 32.96 -9.02 -14.19
C PRO A 161 32.49 -10.40 -13.71
N SER A 162 31.21 -10.72 -13.98
CA SER A 162 30.74 -12.10 -13.90
C SER A 162 31.71 -12.98 -14.70
N CYS A 163 32.00 -14.20 -14.24
CA CYS A 163 32.87 -15.17 -14.90
C CYS A 163 32.42 -15.61 -16.32
N ALA A 164 31.56 -14.84 -16.99
CA ALA A 164 31.14 -15.06 -18.37
C ALA A 164 32.31 -14.79 -19.32
N GLU A 165 32.52 -15.73 -20.26
CA GLU A 165 33.57 -15.68 -21.29
C GLU A 165 33.38 -14.53 -22.31
N THR A 166 32.28 -13.79 -22.23
CA THR A 166 31.93 -12.69 -23.13
C THR A 166 31.88 -11.36 -22.39
N ILE A 167 32.67 -10.39 -22.85
CA ILE A 167 32.59 -9.00 -22.41
C ILE A 167 31.15 -8.51 -22.68
N PRO A 168 30.41 -8.03 -21.66
CA PRO A 168 29.07 -7.53 -21.88
C PRO A 168 29.13 -6.34 -22.85
N SER A 169 28.23 -6.31 -23.84
CA SER A 169 28.12 -5.18 -24.79
C SER A 169 27.78 -3.86 -24.11
N THR A 170 27.32 -3.91 -22.86
CA THR A 170 26.99 -2.76 -22.02
C THR A 170 27.90 -2.68 -20.81
N HIS A 171 28.45 -1.49 -20.56
CA HIS A 171 29.31 -1.21 -19.42
C HIS A 171 28.72 -0.09 -18.57
N VAL A 172 28.73 -0.23 -17.25
CA VAL A 172 28.16 0.77 -16.33
C VAL A 172 29.25 1.44 -15.52
N LEU A 173 29.24 2.77 -15.50
CA LEU A 173 30.07 3.61 -14.65
C LEU A 173 29.21 4.28 -13.59
N ALA A 174 29.69 4.35 -12.35
CA ALA A 174 29.04 5.02 -11.23
C ALA A 174 29.92 6.13 -10.67
N GLY A 175 29.30 7.15 -10.10
CA GLY A 175 29.96 8.29 -9.48
C GLY A 175 30.65 7.91 -8.19
N GLU A 176 31.89 8.35 -8.02
CA GLU A 176 32.66 8.26 -6.78
C GLU A 176 33.11 9.67 -6.39
N PHE A 177 32.18 10.48 -5.88
CA PHE A 177 32.43 11.87 -5.50
C PHE A 177 31.56 12.29 -4.31
N ALA A 178 32.00 13.29 -3.55
CA ALA A 178 31.17 13.94 -2.55
C ALA A 178 30.08 14.78 -3.25
N PRO A 179 28.88 14.96 -2.66
CA PRO A 179 27.80 15.70 -3.29
C PRO A 179 28.25 17.07 -3.82
N LEU A 180 27.99 17.32 -5.10
CA LEU A 180 28.44 18.53 -5.79
C LEU A 180 27.32 19.57 -5.82
N SER A 181 27.56 20.74 -5.23
CA SER A 181 26.59 21.83 -5.22
C SER A 181 26.25 22.34 -6.63
N LEU A 182 24.97 22.60 -6.88
CA LEU A 182 24.45 23.11 -8.14
C LEU A 182 23.86 24.51 -7.95
N SER A 183 24.04 25.40 -8.92
CA SER A 183 23.40 26.72 -8.90
C SER A 183 21.90 26.63 -9.20
N ASP A 184 21.54 25.72 -10.09
CA ASP A 184 20.21 25.48 -10.64
C ASP A 184 20.20 24.10 -11.31
N LEU A 185 19.03 23.63 -11.77
CA LEU A 185 18.91 22.36 -12.48
C LEU A 185 19.46 22.42 -13.90
N ASP A 186 19.46 23.61 -14.53
CA ASP A 186 20.01 23.80 -15.87
C ASP A 186 21.52 23.52 -15.89
N ALA A 187 22.21 23.64 -14.76
CA ALA A 187 23.61 23.24 -14.59
C ALA A 187 23.84 21.78 -15.03
N LEU A 188 22.89 20.86 -14.83
CA LEU A 188 23.02 19.46 -15.24
C LEU A 188 23.21 19.30 -16.75
N THR A 189 22.65 20.22 -17.56
CA THR A 189 22.87 20.21 -19.02
C THR A 189 24.31 20.56 -19.37
N ARG A 190 25.12 21.13 -18.48
CA ARG A 190 26.54 21.42 -18.72
C ARG A 190 27.43 20.17 -18.63
N LEU A 191 26.90 19.03 -18.19
CA LEU A 191 27.63 17.77 -18.19
C LEU A 191 28.03 17.38 -19.63
N PRO A 192 29.21 16.75 -19.83
CA PRO A 192 29.73 16.43 -21.17
C PRO A 192 28.74 15.67 -22.07
N PHE A 193 27.92 14.80 -21.47
CA PHE A 193 26.94 13.96 -22.18
C PHE A 193 25.52 14.56 -22.23
N ALA A 194 25.26 15.68 -21.54
CA ALA A 194 23.92 16.25 -21.38
C ALA A 194 23.71 17.61 -22.06
N ARG A 195 24.69 18.13 -22.81
CA ARG A 195 24.68 19.47 -23.44
C ARG A 195 23.43 19.83 -24.25
N ASP A 196 22.81 18.84 -24.88
CA ASP A 196 21.63 19.04 -25.75
C ASP A 196 20.36 18.40 -25.17
N VAL A 197 20.38 18.04 -23.89
CA VAL A 197 19.23 17.42 -23.22
C VAL A 197 18.33 18.53 -22.70
N GLN A 198 17.07 18.51 -23.13
CA GLN A 198 16.05 19.33 -22.50
C GLN A 198 15.51 18.58 -21.27
N LEU A 199 15.83 19.09 -20.08
CA LEU A 199 15.31 18.51 -18.85
C LEU A 199 13.83 18.88 -18.68
N PRO A 200 12.98 17.94 -18.22
CA PRO A 200 11.61 18.28 -17.86
C PRO A 200 11.64 19.29 -16.69
N PRO A 201 10.84 20.37 -16.76
CA PRO A 201 10.81 21.35 -15.68
C PRO A 201 10.26 20.70 -14.40
N LEU A 202 10.88 21.00 -13.26
CA LEU A 202 10.25 20.68 -11.98
C LEU A 202 9.01 21.56 -11.79
N PRO A 203 7.90 21.01 -11.30
CA PRO A 203 6.73 21.81 -10.97
C PRO A 203 7.04 22.87 -9.90
N SER A 204 6.31 23.98 -9.93
CA SER A 204 6.55 25.15 -9.07
C SER A 204 6.56 24.83 -7.57
N GLU A 205 5.73 23.89 -7.16
CA GLU A 205 5.59 23.38 -5.81
C GLU A 205 6.90 22.79 -5.30
N VAL A 206 7.59 22.03 -6.14
CA VAL A 206 8.92 21.45 -5.83
C VAL A 206 10.00 22.54 -5.90
N THR A 207 9.92 23.48 -6.84
CA THR A 207 10.91 24.57 -6.89
C THR A 207 10.83 25.51 -5.68
N SER A 208 9.68 25.59 -5.02
CA SER A 208 9.46 26.47 -3.86
C SER A 208 10.18 26.02 -2.60
N ILE A 209 10.63 24.76 -2.54
CA ILE A 209 11.29 24.14 -1.39
C ILE A 209 12.79 23.95 -1.58
N LEU A 210 13.36 24.44 -2.68
CA LEU A 210 14.78 24.24 -2.97
C LEU A 210 15.63 25.02 -1.96
N GLU A 211 16.42 24.29 -1.17
CA GLU A 211 17.32 24.87 -0.18
C GLU A 211 18.79 24.66 -0.58
N ALA A 212 19.15 23.43 -0.96
CA ALA A 212 20.52 23.05 -1.29
C ALA A 212 20.53 22.02 -2.44
N LEU A 213 20.52 22.51 -3.67
CA LEU A 213 20.66 21.66 -4.84
C LEU A 213 22.06 21.03 -4.87
N ALA A 214 22.13 19.71 -4.89
CA ALA A 214 23.39 18.99 -5.04
C ALA A 214 23.23 17.72 -5.89
N LEU A 215 24.17 17.47 -6.80
CA LEU A 215 24.29 16.19 -7.48
C LEU A 215 24.89 15.17 -6.48
N ALA A 216 24.10 14.17 -6.11
CA ALA A 216 24.44 13.18 -5.09
C ALA A 216 24.95 11.87 -5.69
N ASP A 217 24.38 11.39 -6.79
CA ASP A 217 24.85 10.20 -7.51
C ASP A 217 24.74 10.42 -9.03
N LEU A 218 25.59 9.73 -9.79
CA LEU A 218 25.60 9.72 -11.25
C LEU A 218 25.95 8.32 -11.74
N ARG A 219 25.13 7.74 -12.62
CA ARG A 219 25.45 6.50 -13.32
C ARG A 219 25.38 6.68 -14.82
N LEU A 220 26.35 6.14 -15.54
CA LEU A 220 26.41 6.14 -16.99
C LEU A 220 26.39 4.71 -17.51
N THR A 221 25.50 4.42 -18.45
CA THR A 221 25.50 3.17 -19.20
C THR A 221 26.09 3.43 -20.57
N LEU A 222 27.15 2.70 -20.89
CA LEU A 222 27.84 2.73 -22.17
C LEU A 222 27.44 1.49 -22.98
N ASP A 223 27.25 1.66 -24.29
CA ASP A 223 27.12 0.57 -25.25
C ASP A 223 28.40 0.54 -26.08
N LEU A 224 29.23 -0.47 -25.79
CA LEU A 224 30.57 -0.61 -26.37
C LEU A 224 30.49 -1.05 -27.84
N SER A 225 29.50 -1.86 -28.19
CA SER A 225 29.31 -2.38 -29.55
C SER A 225 28.95 -1.27 -30.53
N SER A 226 28.09 -0.34 -30.10
CA SER A 226 27.69 0.81 -30.91
C SER A 226 28.47 2.09 -30.58
N ARG A 227 29.47 1.99 -29.68
CA ARG A 227 30.38 3.08 -29.29
C ARG A 227 29.64 4.37 -28.93
N ARG A 228 28.71 4.26 -27.97
CA ARG A 228 27.89 5.40 -27.53
C ARG A 228 27.51 5.31 -26.04
N ILE A 229 27.19 6.45 -25.45
CA ILE A 229 26.52 6.50 -24.16
C ILE A 229 25.05 6.16 -24.40
N ARG A 230 24.54 5.11 -23.74
CA ARG A 230 23.17 4.61 -23.88
C ARG A 230 22.20 5.30 -22.93
N ALA A 231 22.63 5.54 -21.70
CA ALA A 231 21.79 6.16 -20.68
C ALA A 231 22.62 6.85 -19.60
N ALA A 232 22.00 7.81 -18.91
CA ALA A 232 22.54 8.40 -17.70
C ALA A 232 21.45 8.49 -16.62
N TRP A 233 21.81 8.23 -15.37
CA TRP A 233 20.97 8.46 -14.20
C TRP A 233 21.65 9.48 -13.31
N LEU A 234 20.91 10.52 -12.91
CA LEU A 234 21.40 11.61 -12.08
C LEU A 234 20.49 11.73 -10.87
N ASP A 235 21.03 11.53 -9.66
CA ASP A 235 20.27 11.71 -8.42
C ASP A 235 20.66 13.04 -7.78
N ILE A 236 19.66 13.89 -7.57
CA ILE A 236 19.80 15.27 -7.11
C ILE A 236 19.13 15.40 -5.75
N HIS A 237 19.84 15.91 -4.77
CA HIS A 237 19.23 16.38 -3.52
C HIS A 237 18.58 17.75 -3.74
N LEU A 238 17.33 17.90 -3.30
CA LEU A 238 16.54 19.14 -3.46
C LEU A 238 16.38 19.89 -2.14
N ALA A 239 15.96 19.20 -1.08
CA ALA A 239 15.64 19.80 0.22
C ALA A 239 15.75 18.77 1.37
N GLY A 240 16.06 19.26 2.57
CA GLY A 240 16.09 18.42 3.77
C GLY A 240 14.70 18.04 4.28
N SER A 241 13.74 18.95 4.19
CA SER A 241 12.36 18.75 4.67
C SER A 241 11.33 19.52 3.83
N TRP A 242 10.17 18.92 3.61
CA TRP A 242 9.01 19.52 2.96
C TRP A 242 7.73 19.14 3.71
N PRO A 243 7.12 20.07 4.50
CA PRO A 243 5.84 19.81 5.13
C PRO A 243 4.72 19.85 4.08
N VAL A 244 4.19 18.68 3.74
CA VAL A 244 3.12 18.54 2.73
C VAL A 244 1.74 18.68 3.38
N VAL A 245 1.52 17.97 4.48
CA VAL A 245 0.32 18.11 5.33
C VAL A 245 0.78 18.54 6.72
N PRO A 246 0.57 19.80 7.12
CA PRO A 246 1.04 20.31 8.40
C PRO A 246 0.65 19.41 9.57
N GLY A 247 1.64 18.97 10.36
CA GLY A 247 1.46 18.13 11.54
C GLY A 247 1.15 16.65 11.27
N VAL A 248 1.03 16.22 10.01
CA VAL A 248 0.67 14.83 9.68
C VAL A 248 1.63 14.17 8.68
N LEU A 249 1.99 14.85 7.61
CA LEU A 249 2.89 14.32 6.58
C LEU A 249 3.99 15.34 6.25
N GLU A 250 5.22 14.96 6.57
CA GLU A 250 6.43 15.68 6.21
C GLU A 250 7.28 14.78 5.31
N LEU A 251 7.78 15.31 4.21
CA LEU A 251 8.77 14.60 3.40
C LEU A 251 10.16 15.03 3.84
N THR A 252 11.04 14.08 4.10
CA THR A 252 12.45 14.30 4.39
C THR A 252 13.31 13.78 3.26
N ASP A 253 14.54 14.27 3.15
CA ASP A 253 15.51 13.84 2.13
C ASP A 253 14.93 13.90 0.71
N VAL A 254 14.27 15.02 0.39
CA VAL A 254 13.59 15.20 -0.89
C VAL A 254 14.63 15.28 -2.00
N GLY A 255 14.54 14.41 -2.99
CA GLY A 255 15.44 14.32 -4.13
C GLY A 255 14.72 14.15 -5.46
N ALA A 256 15.42 14.37 -6.56
CA ALA A 256 14.95 14.09 -7.92
C ALA A 256 15.95 13.19 -8.64
N SER A 257 15.43 12.13 -9.25
CA SER A 257 16.19 11.25 -10.13
C SER A 257 15.85 11.56 -11.58
N PHE A 258 16.83 11.97 -12.37
CA PHE A 258 16.69 12.19 -13.81
C PHE A 258 17.25 10.99 -14.57
N SER A 259 16.42 10.38 -15.41
CA SER A 259 16.83 9.32 -16.32
C SER A 259 16.93 9.87 -17.74
N LEU A 260 18.11 9.80 -18.33
CA LEU A 260 18.39 10.27 -19.69
C LEU A 260 18.63 9.08 -20.60
N THR A 261 17.91 8.99 -21.72
CA THR A 261 18.16 7.98 -22.77
C THR A 261 18.93 8.61 -23.94
N LEU A 262 20.06 8.02 -24.31
CA LEU A 262 21.05 8.58 -25.24
C LEU A 262 21.47 7.54 -26.30
N PRO A 263 21.73 7.94 -27.55
CA PRO A 263 20.93 8.84 -28.36
C PRO A 263 19.66 8.15 -28.87
N THR A 264 18.50 8.77 -28.68
CA THR A 264 17.30 8.51 -29.48
C THR A 264 17.24 9.59 -30.56
N GLU A 265 17.44 9.25 -31.83
CA GLU A 265 17.00 10.13 -32.91
C GLU A 265 15.48 9.94 -33.07
N PRO A 266 14.63 11.00 -33.06
CA PRO A 266 14.93 12.42 -33.00
C PRO A 266 14.42 13.06 -31.68
N ALA A 267 15.01 12.72 -30.53
CA ALA A 267 15.01 13.50 -29.27
C ALA A 267 15.67 12.66 -28.17
N ARG A 268 16.59 13.23 -27.40
CA ARG A 268 17.07 12.62 -26.15
C ARG A 268 15.93 12.69 -25.14
N ASP A 269 15.36 11.55 -24.76
CA ASP A 269 14.27 11.52 -23.78
C ASP A 269 14.86 11.63 -22.37
N ALA A 270 14.36 12.62 -21.62
CA ALA A 270 14.64 12.80 -20.20
C ALA A 270 13.34 12.61 -19.42
N SER A 271 13.34 11.69 -18.46
CA SER A 271 12.29 11.59 -17.46
C SER A 271 12.81 12.00 -16.09
N VAL A 272 11.91 12.50 -15.25
CA VAL A 272 12.22 12.87 -13.87
C VAL A 272 11.25 12.15 -12.95
N THR A 273 11.77 11.61 -11.87
CA THR A 273 10.98 11.10 -10.76
C THR A 273 11.44 11.81 -9.49
N VAL A 274 10.52 12.37 -8.73
CA VAL A 274 10.86 12.98 -7.43
C VAL A 274 10.63 11.92 -6.36
N THR A 275 11.63 11.73 -5.50
CA THR A 275 11.63 10.74 -4.43
C THR A 275 11.83 11.43 -3.10
N ALA A 276 11.27 10.88 -2.04
CA ALA A 276 11.48 11.38 -0.69
C ALA A 276 11.25 10.27 0.33
N SER A 277 11.60 10.54 1.58
CA SER A 277 11.16 9.74 2.72
C SER A 277 9.95 10.43 3.35
N ALA A 278 8.77 9.81 3.33
CA ALA A 278 7.60 10.30 4.04
C ALA A 278 7.70 9.97 5.52
N LYS A 279 7.76 11.00 6.37
CA LYS A 279 7.55 10.93 7.80
C LYS A 279 6.08 11.19 8.10
N ILE A 280 5.41 10.18 8.65
CA ILE A 280 3.97 10.21 8.91
C ILE A 280 3.74 10.18 10.42
N ALA A 281 3.06 11.22 10.91
CA ALA A 281 2.59 11.33 12.29
C ALA A 281 3.72 11.08 13.33
N ASP A 282 4.94 11.57 13.01
CA ASP A 282 6.20 11.43 13.75
C ASP A 282 6.68 10.02 14.11
N THR A 283 5.95 8.97 13.73
CA THR A 283 6.17 7.61 14.23
C THR A 283 6.63 6.65 13.15
N VAL A 284 6.43 6.99 11.88
CA VAL A 284 6.68 6.10 10.75
C VAL A 284 7.44 6.84 9.66
N THR A 285 8.47 6.19 9.12
CA THR A 285 9.19 6.63 7.92
C THR A 285 8.97 5.63 6.80
N ALA A 286 8.68 6.14 5.60
CA ALA A 286 8.33 5.34 4.44
C ALA A 286 8.98 5.92 3.18
N ALA A 287 9.28 5.09 2.19
CA ALA A 287 9.63 5.61 0.88
C ALA A 287 8.40 6.28 0.26
N ALA A 288 8.58 7.45 -0.35
CA ALA A 288 7.57 8.18 -1.08
C ALA A 288 8.06 8.46 -2.50
N SER A 289 7.14 8.32 -3.45
CA SER A 289 7.38 8.62 -4.86
C SER A 289 6.37 9.66 -5.31
N ILE A 290 6.84 10.67 -6.03
CA ILE A 290 6.01 11.72 -6.61
C ILE A 290 6.09 11.60 -8.12
N THR A 291 4.95 11.32 -8.75
CA THR A 291 4.83 11.27 -10.21
C THR A 291 4.85 12.69 -10.77
N VAL A 292 5.65 12.94 -11.81
CA VAL A 292 5.76 14.22 -12.52
C VAL A 292 5.28 13.99 -13.96
N PRO A 293 4.43 14.88 -14.54
CA PRO A 293 4.02 16.20 -14.06
C PRO A 293 2.76 16.25 -13.19
N GLU A 294 2.11 15.11 -12.91
CA GLU A 294 0.82 15.05 -12.22
C GLU A 294 0.90 15.50 -10.76
N LEU A 295 2.09 15.45 -10.14
CA LEU A 295 2.35 15.80 -8.75
C LEU A 295 1.53 14.98 -7.74
N ILE A 296 1.33 13.70 -8.06
CA ILE A 296 0.72 12.74 -7.15
C ILE A 296 1.83 12.06 -6.35
N LEU A 297 1.85 12.33 -5.05
CA LEU A 297 2.64 11.61 -4.09
C LEU A 297 1.93 10.32 -3.71
N THR A 298 2.68 9.22 -3.75
CA THR A 298 2.24 7.92 -3.24
C THR A 298 3.28 7.41 -2.24
N THR A 299 2.79 6.84 -1.14
CA THR A 299 3.63 6.14 -0.18
C THR A 299 2.84 5.01 0.45
N GLN A 300 3.53 3.92 0.78
CA GLN A 300 2.94 2.75 1.40
C GLN A 300 3.87 2.21 2.47
N VAL A 301 3.28 1.82 3.59
CA VAL A 301 3.94 1.18 4.72
C VAL A 301 3.20 -0.11 5.02
N THR A 302 3.94 -1.20 5.12
CA THR A 302 3.41 -2.53 5.46
C THR A 302 3.75 -2.95 6.88
N THR A 303 4.46 -2.10 7.63
CA THR A 303 4.71 -2.30 9.05
C THR A 303 3.59 -1.68 9.90
N PRO A 304 3.35 -2.20 11.12
CA PRO A 304 2.32 -1.64 11.99
C PRO A 304 2.53 -0.16 12.31
N VAL A 305 1.45 0.63 12.24
CA VAL A 305 1.45 2.09 12.43
C VAL A 305 0.55 2.47 13.59
N ASN A 306 1.01 3.38 14.46
CA ASN A 306 0.13 3.98 15.46
C ASN A 306 -0.78 5.02 14.79
N LEU A 307 -2.08 4.76 14.76
CA LEU A 307 -3.08 5.61 14.10
C LEU A 307 -3.32 6.92 14.86
N PHE A 308 -3.04 6.95 16.16
CA PHE A 308 -3.51 8.01 17.05
C PHE A 308 -3.05 9.41 16.65
N PRO A 309 -1.77 9.67 16.31
CA PRO A 309 -1.35 11.03 15.99
C PRO A 309 -1.91 11.52 14.64
N ALA A 310 -2.25 10.62 13.71
CA ALA A 310 -2.84 10.98 12.42
C ALA A 310 -4.37 11.12 12.47
N ALA A 311 -5.03 10.24 13.23
CA ALA A 311 -6.48 10.03 13.21
C ALA A 311 -7.19 10.36 14.52
N GLU A 312 -6.53 11.10 15.43
CA GLU A 312 -6.99 11.32 16.81
C GLU A 312 -8.47 11.70 16.91
N GLN A 313 -8.90 12.70 16.15
CA GLN A 313 -10.28 13.18 16.20
C GLN A 313 -11.30 12.08 15.82
N PHE A 314 -10.96 11.24 14.85
CA PHE A 314 -11.83 10.17 14.35
C PHE A 314 -11.87 9.01 15.33
N LEU A 315 -10.72 8.63 15.88
CA LEU A 315 -10.59 7.57 16.87
C LEU A 315 -11.27 7.95 18.19
N ARG A 316 -11.11 9.21 18.64
CA ARG A 316 -11.81 9.73 19.83
C ARG A 316 -13.33 9.67 19.65
N ALA A 317 -13.84 10.07 18.48
CA ALA A 317 -15.26 9.97 18.18
C ALA A 317 -15.76 8.53 18.02
N ALA A 318 -14.91 7.60 17.58
CA ALA A 318 -15.23 6.17 17.51
C ALA A 318 -15.32 5.50 18.90
N GLY A 319 -14.73 6.12 19.92
CA GLY A 319 -14.73 5.67 21.31
C GLY A 319 -13.52 4.82 21.69
N GLU A 320 -13.42 4.43 22.96
CA GLU A 320 -12.22 3.78 23.52
C GLU A 320 -11.90 2.40 22.92
N ASN A 321 -12.91 1.70 22.40
CA ASN A 321 -12.79 0.35 21.83
C ASN A 321 -12.26 0.33 20.39
N MET A 322 -12.08 1.50 19.75
CA MET A 322 -11.50 1.54 18.40
C MET A 322 -10.01 1.16 18.47
N PRO A 323 -9.57 0.18 17.68
CA PRO A 323 -8.15 -0.16 17.63
C PRO A 323 -7.30 1.02 17.23
N ARG A 324 -6.13 1.13 17.86
CA ARG A 324 -5.19 2.26 17.66
C ARG A 324 -3.98 1.90 16.81
N GLN A 325 -3.84 0.63 16.45
CA GLN A 325 -2.78 0.14 15.59
C GLN A 325 -3.36 -0.25 14.24
N GLY A 326 -2.78 0.28 13.18
CA GLY A 326 -3.02 -0.16 11.81
C GLY A 326 -1.96 -1.16 11.38
N SER A 327 -2.33 -2.09 10.51
CA SER A 327 -1.47 -3.10 9.92
C SER A 327 -0.62 -2.55 8.78
N HIS A 328 -1.20 -1.60 8.05
CA HIS A 328 -0.60 -0.97 6.89
C HIS A 328 -1.18 0.43 6.73
N LEU A 329 -0.43 1.27 6.02
CA LEU A 329 -0.79 2.64 5.71
C LEU A 329 -0.49 2.88 4.24
N SER A 330 -1.41 3.52 3.53
CA SER A 330 -1.14 4.11 2.23
C SER A 330 -1.55 5.57 2.25
N ALA A 331 -0.79 6.42 1.55
CA ALA A 331 -1.15 7.80 1.37
C ALA A 331 -1.03 8.18 -0.10
N VAL A 332 -2.06 8.88 -0.58
CA VAL A 332 -2.11 9.48 -1.91
C VAL A 332 -2.34 10.98 -1.70
N VAL A 333 -1.40 11.81 -2.16
CA VAL A 333 -1.50 13.26 -2.01
C VAL A 333 -1.36 13.92 -3.38
N ASP A 334 -2.38 14.68 -3.78
CA ASP A 334 -2.28 15.61 -4.89
C ASP A 334 -1.71 16.93 -4.36
N LEU A 335 -0.43 17.17 -4.69
CA LEU A 335 0.30 18.35 -4.21
C LEU A 335 -0.20 19.65 -4.88
N ARG A 336 -0.80 19.56 -6.07
CA ARG A 336 -1.32 20.72 -6.81
C ARG A 336 -2.67 21.15 -6.27
N ALA A 337 -3.59 20.20 -6.12
CA ALA A 337 -4.89 20.43 -5.49
C ALA A 337 -4.77 20.60 -3.97
N LYS A 338 -3.62 20.24 -3.40
CA LYS A 338 -3.35 20.19 -1.96
C LYS A 338 -4.40 19.36 -1.25
N SER A 339 -4.73 18.23 -1.85
CA SER A 339 -5.69 17.25 -1.35
C SER A 339 -4.99 15.94 -1.06
N TYR A 340 -5.45 15.22 -0.05
CA TYR A 340 -4.82 14.00 0.41
C TYR A 340 -5.87 12.98 0.81
N THR A 341 -5.50 11.71 0.62
CA THR A 341 -6.22 10.55 1.13
C THR A 341 -5.21 9.67 1.85
N LEU A 342 -5.48 9.36 3.11
CA LEU A 342 -4.73 8.42 3.93
C LEU A 342 -5.63 7.20 4.16
N SER A 343 -5.19 6.00 3.81
CA SER A 343 -5.89 4.76 4.11
C SER A 343 -5.07 3.95 5.10
N PHE A 344 -5.75 3.42 6.11
CA PHE A 344 -5.16 2.58 7.16
C PHE A 344 -5.94 1.28 7.24
N GLY A 345 -5.25 0.15 7.05
CA GLY A 345 -5.81 -1.15 7.39
C GLY A 345 -5.72 -1.38 8.89
N VAL A 346 -6.76 -1.94 9.49
CA VAL A 346 -6.86 -2.19 10.92
C VAL A 346 -7.21 -3.67 11.13
N ASP A 347 -6.24 -4.47 11.55
CA ASP A 347 -6.41 -5.92 11.70
C ASP A 347 -7.26 -6.30 12.93
N ALA A 348 -7.23 -5.45 13.96
CA ALA A 348 -8.01 -5.70 15.16
C ALA A 348 -9.48 -5.31 14.91
N PRO A 349 -10.43 -6.06 15.45
CA PRO A 349 -11.84 -5.75 15.29
C PRO A 349 -12.26 -4.51 16.11
N TRP A 350 -13.28 -3.80 15.62
CA TRP A 350 -13.88 -2.66 16.33
C TRP A 350 -15.24 -3.03 16.89
N SER A 351 -15.34 -3.09 18.22
CA SER A 351 -16.61 -3.25 18.91
C SER A 351 -17.36 -1.91 19.00
N ILE A 352 -18.31 -1.69 18.08
CA ILE A 352 -19.17 -0.50 18.06
C ILE A 352 -20.11 -0.53 19.26
N ILE A 353 -20.75 -1.68 19.45
CA ILE A 353 -21.61 -2.01 20.59
C ILE A 353 -20.96 -3.23 21.27
N PRO A 354 -20.48 -3.08 22.52
CA PRO A 354 -19.89 -4.19 23.27
C PRO A 354 -20.74 -5.46 23.19
N ASP A 355 -20.09 -6.59 22.90
CA ASP A 355 -20.68 -7.93 22.82
C ASP A 355 -21.82 -8.10 21.79
N THR A 356 -22.06 -7.11 20.91
CA THR A 356 -23.20 -7.08 20.00
C THR A 356 -22.79 -6.88 18.55
N LEU A 357 -22.04 -5.80 18.29
CA LEU A 357 -21.67 -5.39 16.93
C LEU A 357 -20.18 -5.16 16.87
N GLU A 358 -19.50 -6.10 16.20
CA GLU A 358 -18.07 -6.10 15.97
C GLU A 358 -17.80 -6.02 14.47
N LEU A 359 -16.97 -5.05 14.08
CA LEU A 359 -16.52 -4.90 12.71
C LEU A 359 -15.13 -5.50 12.55
N THR A 360 -14.98 -6.33 11.53
CA THR A 360 -13.71 -6.89 11.05
C THR A 360 -13.34 -6.27 9.70
N ASP A 361 -12.16 -6.62 9.17
CA ASP A 361 -11.65 -6.15 7.86
C ASP A 361 -11.73 -4.64 7.71
N LEU A 362 -11.28 -3.94 8.76
CA LEU A 362 -11.45 -2.51 8.88
C LEU A 362 -10.45 -1.75 8.00
N GLU A 363 -10.97 -0.83 7.21
CA GLU A 363 -10.17 0.17 6.49
C GLU A 363 -10.65 1.58 6.87
N LEU A 364 -9.79 2.34 7.54
CA LEU A 364 -10.04 3.75 7.83
C LEU A 364 -9.45 4.59 6.70
N THR A 365 -10.30 5.28 5.96
CA THR A 365 -9.91 6.27 4.96
C THR A 365 -10.15 7.68 5.51
N MET A 366 -9.13 8.51 5.46
CA MET A 366 -9.20 9.92 5.83
C MET A 366 -8.86 10.76 4.62
N SER A 367 -9.75 11.67 4.25
CA SER A 367 -9.52 12.59 3.13
C SER A 367 -9.63 14.03 3.58
N GLY A 368 -8.86 14.90 2.94
CA GLY A 368 -8.88 16.32 3.24
C GLY A 368 -8.29 17.14 2.11
N ALA A 369 -8.51 18.44 2.18
CA ALA A 369 -7.88 19.41 1.29
C ALA A 369 -7.54 20.68 2.08
N GLN A 370 -6.58 21.47 1.58
CA GLN A 370 -6.19 22.70 2.25
C GLN A 370 -7.40 23.63 2.47
N GLY A 371 -7.66 23.98 3.73
CA GLY A 371 -8.76 24.87 4.12
C GLY A 371 -10.12 24.20 4.29
N LEU A 372 -10.23 22.88 4.08
CA LEU A 372 -11.42 22.10 4.36
C LEU A 372 -11.22 21.20 5.60
N PRO A 373 -12.28 20.93 6.37
CA PRO A 373 -12.22 19.95 7.45
C PRO A 373 -11.96 18.56 6.85
N TRP A 374 -11.34 17.71 7.65
CA TRP A 374 -11.07 16.34 7.26
C TRP A 374 -12.38 15.55 7.24
N ALA A 375 -12.56 14.71 6.22
CA ALA A 375 -13.59 13.69 6.17
C ALA A 375 -12.99 12.35 6.59
N GLY A 376 -13.74 11.59 7.39
CA GLY A 376 -13.38 10.22 7.77
C GLY A 376 -14.41 9.26 7.21
N ALA A 377 -13.94 8.17 6.62
CA ALA A 377 -14.76 7.03 6.25
C ALA A 377 -14.13 5.77 6.85
N LEU A 378 -14.96 4.89 7.39
CA LEU A 378 -14.52 3.57 7.80
C LEU A 378 -15.27 2.54 6.96
N HIS A 379 -14.55 1.59 6.41
CA HIS A 379 -15.12 0.41 5.80
C HIS A 379 -14.84 -0.79 6.70
N GLY A 380 -15.76 -1.74 6.76
CA GLY A 380 -15.59 -2.96 7.52
C GLY A 380 -16.72 -3.93 7.25
N ALA A 381 -16.56 -5.16 7.72
CA ALA A 381 -17.58 -6.18 7.63
C ALA A 381 -18.09 -6.54 9.03
N PHE A 382 -19.38 -6.77 9.14
CA PHE A 382 -19.99 -7.44 10.28
C PHE A 382 -20.46 -8.82 9.84
N LEU A 383 -20.19 -9.86 10.64
CA LEU A 383 -20.56 -11.22 10.29
C LEU A 383 -21.91 -11.61 10.91
N VAL A 384 -22.88 -11.96 10.04
CA VAL A 384 -24.07 -12.72 10.43
C VAL A 384 -23.75 -14.19 10.20
N ASP A 385 -23.31 -14.87 11.27
CA ASP A 385 -22.74 -16.22 11.23
C ASP A 385 -21.48 -16.29 10.34
N ASP A 386 -21.59 -16.81 9.11
CA ASP A 386 -20.53 -16.86 8.09
C ASP A 386 -20.72 -15.84 6.95
N THR A 387 -21.78 -15.03 7.00
CA THR A 387 -22.17 -14.14 5.91
C THR A 387 -21.73 -12.70 6.21
N PRO A 388 -20.80 -12.11 5.43
CA PRO A 388 -20.32 -10.76 5.67
C PRO A 388 -21.32 -9.71 5.18
N VAL A 389 -21.71 -8.82 6.09
CA VAL A 389 -22.48 -7.61 5.83
C VAL A 389 -21.49 -6.45 5.75
N GLN A 390 -21.31 -5.91 4.55
CA GLN A 390 -20.39 -4.80 4.31
C GLN A 390 -20.99 -3.50 4.85
N LEU A 391 -20.27 -2.87 5.75
CA LEU A 391 -20.66 -1.64 6.43
C LEU A 391 -19.71 -0.52 6.02
N ARG A 392 -20.29 0.67 5.88
CA ARG A 392 -19.58 1.91 5.63
C ARG A 392 -20.01 2.92 6.68
N ALA A 393 -19.05 3.45 7.41
CA ALA A 393 -19.23 4.59 8.29
C ALA A 393 -18.73 5.86 7.60
N SER A 394 -19.50 6.94 7.65
CA SER A 394 -19.02 8.30 7.36
C SER A 394 -19.01 9.13 8.63
N TYR A 395 -17.99 9.96 8.79
CA TYR A 395 -17.88 10.89 9.90
C TYR A 395 -18.33 12.28 9.46
N GLU A 396 -19.45 12.75 10.01
CA GLU A 396 -20.05 14.04 9.69
C GLU A 396 -20.44 14.77 10.98
N GLN A 397 -20.03 16.04 11.10
CA GLN A 397 -20.41 16.93 12.20
C GLN A 397 -20.18 16.35 13.62
N GLY A 398 -19.13 15.54 13.80
CA GLY A 398 -18.83 14.94 15.11
C GLY A 398 -19.43 13.56 15.34
N THR A 399 -20.21 13.03 14.40
CA THR A 399 -20.96 11.77 14.54
C THR A 399 -20.53 10.78 13.46
N TRP A 400 -20.39 9.51 13.86
CA TRP A 400 -20.25 8.41 12.91
C TRP A 400 -21.64 7.90 12.50
N ASN A 401 -21.92 7.98 11.21
CA ASN A 401 -23.11 7.42 10.58
C ASN A 401 -22.70 6.13 9.87
N ILE A 402 -23.14 4.99 10.39
CA ILE A 402 -22.78 3.66 9.89
C ILE A 402 -23.98 3.10 9.16
N ALA A 403 -23.79 2.68 7.90
CA ALA A 403 -24.82 2.06 7.11
C ALA A 403 -24.26 0.92 6.26
N GLY A 404 -25.05 -0.10 6.01
CA GLY A 404 -24.71 -1.18 5.09
C GLY A 404 -25.91 -2.02 4.77
N ALA A 405 -25.79 -2.80 3.71
CA ALA A 405 -26.82 -3.74 3.29
C ALA A 405 -26.19 -5.05 2.83
N ALA A 406 -26.90 -6.15 3.05
CA ALA A 406 -26.60 -7.44 2.48
C ALA A 406 -27.87 -8.06 1.92
N TYR A 407 -27.73 -8.89 0.90
CA TYR A 407 -28.84 -9.44 0.12
C TYR A 407 -28.80 -10.96 0.18
N ASP A 408 -29.94 -11.60 -0.10
CA ASP A 408 -30.09 -13.05 -0.19
C ASP A 408 -29.66 -13.82 1.09
N ILE A 409 -29.90 -13.25 2.27
CA ILE A 409 -29.52 -13.87 3.55
C ILE A 409 -30.61 -14.84 4.00
N ARG A 410 -30.22 -16.07 4.30
CA ARG A 410 -31.14 -17.02 4.96
C ARG A 410 -31.48 -16.54 6.37
N PHE A 411 -32.75 -16.30 6.64
CA PHE A 411 -33.21 -15.76 7.91
C PHE A 411 -32.88 -16.68 9.09
N ALA A 412 -32.85 -18.00 8.90
CA ALA A 412 -32.37 -18.95 9.92
C ALA A 412 -31.03 -18.53 10.55
N ARG A 413 -30.07 -18.08 9.73
CA ARG A 413 -28.74 -17.66 10.21
C ARG A 413 -28.81 -16.39 11.04
N LEU A 414 -29.63 -15.44 10.61
CA LEU A 414 -29.88 -14.23 11.38
C LEU A 414 -30.63 -14.53 12.68
N ALA A 415 -31.62 -15.42 12.65
CA ALA A 415 -32.37 -15.85 13.81
C ALA A 415 -31.47 -16.53 14.85
N ASP A 416 -30.56 -17.42 14.41
CA ASP A 416 -29.57 -18.06 15.27
C ASP A 416 -28.58 -17.03 15.84
N TRP A 417 -28.19 -16.03 15.06
CA TRP A 417 -27.36 -14.92 15.52
C TRP A 417 -28.09 -14.06 16.57
N LEU A 418 -29.33 -13.64 16.30
CA LEU A 418 -30.20 -12.88 17.20
C LEU A 418 -30.45 -13.64 18.52
N SER A 419 -30.65 -14.95 18.45
CA SER A 419 -30.83 -15.80 19.62
C SER A 419 -29.53 -15.90 20.45
N ARG A 420 -28.39 -16.14 19.80
CA ARG A 420 -27.08 -16.23 20.50
C ARG A 420 -26.65 -14.91 21.12
N GLN A 421 -26.77 -13.81 20.39
CA GLN A 421 -26.23 -12.50 20.82
C GLN A 421 -27.22 -11.69 21.64
N HIS A 422 -28.52 -11.82 21.37
CA HIS A 422 -29.55 -10.96 21.96
C HIS A 422 -30.62 -11.71 22.74
N GLN A 423 -30.52 -13.04 22.83
CA GLN A 423 -31.53 -13.90 23.47
C GLN A 423 -32.92 -13.73 22.84
N ILE A 424 -32.97 -13.28 21.59
CA ILE A 424 -34.22 -13.06 20.86
C ILE A 424 -34.63 -14.38 20.22
N THR A 425 -35.75 -14.94 20.68
CA THR A 425 -36.29 -16.18 20.13
C THR A 425 -37.21 -15.87 18.97
N VAL A 426 -36.75 -16.22 17.78
CA VAL A 426 -37.51 -16.06 16.54
C VAL A 426 -38.37 -17.32 16.30
N PRO A 427 -39.65 -17.20 15.91
CA PRO A 427 -40.48 -18.35 15.57
C PRO A 427 -39.83 -19.21 14.47
N ARG A 428 -39.78 -20.55 14.65
CA ARG A 428 -39.15 -21.47 13.67
C ARG A 428 -39.71 -21.34 12.25
N SER A 429 -40.98 -20.97 12.11
CA SER A 429 -41.61 -20.72 10.80
C SER A 429 -40.97 -19.56 10.04
N MET A 430 -40.29 -18.65 10.73
CA MET A 430 -39.56 -17.55 10.10
C MET A 430 -38.18 -17.97 9.62
N ALA A 431 -37.60 -19.08 10.11
CA ALA A 431 -36.27 -19.54 9.72
C ALA A 431 -36.16 -19.90 8.22
N GLU A 432 -37.27 -20.26 7.58
CA GLU A 432 -37.35 -20.61 6.15
C GLU A 432 -37.34 -19.38 5.22
N PHE A 433 -37.39 -18.16 5.76
CA PHE A 433 -37.36 -16.94 4.98
C PHE A 433 -35.98 -16.70 4.35
N THR A 434 -35.98 -16.15 3.13
CA THR A 434 -34.81 -15.48 2.57
C THR A 434 -35.05 -13.99 2.68
N LEU A 435 -34.12 -13.27 3.31
CA LEU A 435 -34.09 -11.83 3.30
C LEU A 435 -33.57 -11.37 1.95
N ASP A 436 -34.38 -10.60 1.25
CA ASP A 436 -33.97 -9.92 0.04
C ASP A 436 -32.98 -8.81 0.40
N GLU A 437 -33.18 -8.12 1.52
CA GLU A 437 -32.29 -7.09 2.03
C GLU A 437 -32.23 -7.10 3.57
N LEU A 438 -31.03 -7.13 4.12
CA LEU A 438 -30.72 -6.79 5.51
C LEU A 438 -29.97 -5.45 5.49
N SER A 439 -30.61 -4.38 5.96
CA SER A 439 -29.95 -3.08 6.13
C SER A 439 -29.60 -2.85 7.59
N VAL A 440 -28.41 -2.33 7.87
CA VAL A 440 -27.97 -1.94 9.21
C VAL A 440 -27.75 -0.44 9.22
N THR A 441 -28.28 0.26 10.22
CA THR A 441 -27.97 1.67 10.46
C THR A 441 -27.57 1.87 11.93
N CYS A 442 -26.51 2.63 12.16
CA CYS A 442 -26.07 3.00 13.50
C CYS A 442 -25.55 4.43 13.51
N ALA A 443 -26.12 5.28 14.36
CA ALA A 443 -25.59 6.60 14.66
C ALA A 443 -24.91 6.56 16.02
N LYS A 444 -23.60 6.86 16.08
CA LYS A 444 -22.83 6.92 17.33
C LYS A 444 -22.47 8.37 17.68
N PRO A 445 -23.31 9.09 18.44
CA PRO A 445 -22.99 10.42 18.97
C PRO A 445 -21.86 10.36 20.01
N GLN A 446 -21.21 11.50 20.25
CA GLN A 446 -20.05 11.63 21.16
C GLN A 446 -20.36 11.32 22.63
N ASP A 447 -21.62 11.38 23.03
CA ASP A 447 -22.11 11.04 24.38
C ASP A 447 -22.21 9.52 24.63
N GLY A 448 -21.93 8.70 23.60
CA GLY A 448 -21.74 7.26 23.72
C GLY A 448 -23.00 6.42 23.55
N HIS A 449 -24.17 7.02 23.38
CA HIS A 449 -25.41 6.29 23.13
C HIS A 449 -25.59 6.00 21.63
N ALA A 450 -25.20 4.80 21.19
CA ALA A 450 -25.43 4.39 19.81
C ALA A 450 -26.93 4.12 19.55
N GLU A 451 -27.54 4.90 18.66
CA GLU A 451 -28.84 4.57 18.07
C GLU A 451 -28.60 3.53 16.99
N PHE A 452 -29.08 2.32 17.21
CA PHE A 452 -28.88 1.18 16.31
C PHE A 452 -30.21 0.71 15.78
N ALA A 453 -30.30 0.50 14.46
CA ALA A 453 -31.44 -0.11 13.83
C ALA A 453 -31.03 -1.16 12.77
N LEU A 454 -31.78 -2.25 12.72
CA LEU A 454 -31.72 -3.29 11.69
C LEU A 454 -33.03 -3.27 10.92
N ARG A 455 -32.96 -3.17 9.59
CA ARG A 455 -34.11 -3.36 8.71
C ARG A 455 -33.97 -4.69 7.98
N LEU A 456 -35.06 -5.44 7.95
CA LEU A 456 -35.16 -6.80 7.44
C LEU A 456 -36.28 -6.81 6.42
N ALA A 457 -35.92 -6.79 5.14
CA ALA A 457 -36.87 -6.93 4.05
C ALA A 457 -36.67 -8.30 3.38
N GLY A 458 -37.77 -9.02 3.15
CA GLY A 458 -37.67 -10.32 2.50
C GLY A 458 -38.98 -10.90 2.07
N THR A 459 -38.87 -11.96 1.28
CA THR A 459 -40.01 -12.68 0.74
C THR A 459 -40.06 -14.11 1.26
N LEU A 460 -41.26 -14.58 1.63
CA LEU A 460 -41.52 -15.98 1.91
C LEU A 460 -42.48 -16.54 0.85
N PRO A 461 -42.03 -17.47 0.01
CA PRO A 461 -42.94 -18.24 -0.81
C PRO A 461 -43.72 -19.23 0.08
N VAL A 462 -45.03 -19.05 0.16
CA VAL A 462 -45.95 -20.02 0.80
C VAL A 462 -46.83 -20.59 -0.29
N THR A 463 -46.55 -21.81 -0.76
CA THR A 463 -47.25 -22.41 -1.91
C THR A 463 -47.20 -21.50 -3.15
N ASP A 464 -48.32 -20.90 -3.56
CA ASP A 464 -48.45 -19.97 -4.69
C ASP A 464 -48.48 -18.48 -4.27
N LEU A 465 -48.19 -18.19 -2.99
CA LEU A 465 -48.25 -16.86 -2.38
C LEU A 465 -46.85 -16.30 -2.13
N LEU A 466 -46.66 -15.01 -2.39
CA LEU A 466 -45.47 -14.28 -1.99
C LEU A 466 -45.82 -13.37 -0.80
N LEU A 467 -45.32 -13.73 0.38
CA LEU A 467 -45.42 -12.89 1.57
C LEU A 467 -44.24 -11.93 1.58
N ASN A 468 -44.48 -10.61 1.60
CA ASN A 468 -43.41 -9.63 1.76
C ASN A 468 -43.38 -9.16 3.21
N VAL A 469 -42.21 -9.19 3.83
CA VAL A 469 -42.00 -8.74 5.20
C VAL A 469 -41.02 -7.58 5.19
N ASP A 470 -41.32 -6.53 5.95
CA ASP A 470 -40.41 -5.42 6.25
C ASP A 470 -40.45 -5.17 7.75
N LEU A 471 -39.37 -5.55 8.45
CA LEU A 471 -39.25 -5.41 9.90
C LEU A 471 -38.08 -4.50 10.22
N THR A 472 -38.30 -3.55 11.14
CA THR A 472 -37.27 -2.70 11.72
C THR A 472 -37.12 -3.03 13.20
N VAL A 473 -35.89 -3.21 13.63
CA VAL A 473 -35.49 -3.49 15.01
C VAL A 473 -34.61 -2.35 15.45
N SER A 474 -35.01 -1.56 16.44
CA SER A 474 -34.23 -0.44 16.95
C SER A 474 -33.89 -0.61 18.43
N ARG A 475 -32.72 -0.12 18.83
CA ARG A 475 -32.33 -0.05 20.24
C ARG A 475 -32.73 1.32 20.80
N THR A 476 -33.55 1.31 21.84
CA THR A 476 -33.96 2.50 22.59
C THR A 476 -33.34 2.50 23.99
N SER A 477 -33.54 3.57 24.75
CA SER A 477 -33.13 3.63 26.17
C SER A 477 -33.86 2.63 27.06
N GLN A 478 -35.00 2.08 26.61
CA GLN A 478 -35.83 1.13 27.36
C GLN A 478 -35.61 -0.34 26.94
N GLY A 479 -34.84 -0.60 25.88
CA GLY A 479 -34.60 -1.95 25.38
C GLY A 479 -34.61 -2.00 23.85
N TRP A 480 -35.05 -3.13 23.31
CA TRP A 480 -35.22 -3.31 21.87
C TRP A 480 -36.67 -3.09 21.48
N GLU A 481 -36.90 -2.29 20.45
CA GLU A 481 -38.21 -2.06 19.86
C GLU A 481 -38.26 -2.70 18.46
N TRP A 482 -39.34 -3.41 18.17
CA TRP A 482 -39.56 -4.05 16.88
C TRP A 482 -40.86 -3.54 16.27
N GLN A 483 -40.78 -3.10 15.02
CA GLN A 483 -41.94 -2.65 14.25
C GLN A 483 -41.84 -3.22 12.85
N GLY A 484 -42.95 -3.57 12.22
CA GLY A 484 -42.91 -3.89 10.80
C GLY A 484 -44.25 -4.09 10.14
N GLU A 485 -44.17 -4.45 8.86
CA GLU A 485 -45.31 -4.74 8.01
C GLU A 485 -45.14 -6.12 7.38
N LEU A 486 -46.23 -6.89 7.37
CA LEU A 486 -46.37 -8.09 6.54
C LEU A 486 -47.43 -7.83 5.49
N LEU A 487 -47.04 -7.94 4.22
CA LEU A 487 -47.90 -7.76 3.07
C LEU A 487 -48.24 -9.13 2.48
N ILE A 488 -49.54 -9.39 2.37
CA ILE A 488 -50.10 -10.59 1.75
C ILE A 488 -50.87 -10.16 0.51
N ASP A 489 -50.44 -10.61 -0.66
CA ASP A 489 -51.16 -10.42 -1.91
C ASP A 489 -52.11 -11.60 -2.14
N VAL A 490 -53.40 -11.38 -1.90
CA VAL A 490 -54.45 -12.41 -2.01
C VAL A 490 -55.05 -12.35 -3.43
N PRO A 491 -54.87 -13.39 -4.27
CA PRO A 491 -55.50 -13.45 -5.58
C PRO A 491 -57.03 -13.51 -5.44
N SER A 492 -57.76 -12.74 -6.24
CA SER A 492 -59.22 -12.81 -6.33
C SER A 492 -59.64 -13.55 -7.60
N ASP A 493 -60.86 -14.12 -7.58
CA ASP A 493 -61.52 -14.63 -8.79
C ASP A 493 -61.92 -13.49 -9.75
N THR A 494 -61.91 -12.25 -9.25
CA THR A 494 -61.97 -11.03 -10.06
C THR A 494 -60.54 -10.62 -10.46
N THR A 495 -60.34 -9.92 -11.58
CA THR A 495 -58.99 -9.51 -12.03
C THR A 495 -58.24 -8.55 -11.09
N ALA A 496 -58.75 -8.29 -9.88
CA ALA A 496 -58.17 -7.40 -8.89
C ALA A 496 -57.58 -8.20 -7.72
N HIS A 497 -56.32 -7.97 -7.41
CA HIS A 497 -55.64 -8.52 -6.23
C HIS A 497 -56.07 -7.81 -4.95
N HIS A 498 -56.20 -8.55 -3.84
CA HIS A 498 -56.47 -8.00 -2.52
C HIS A 498 -55.17 -7.92 -1.71
N LEU A 499 -54.66 -6.71 -1.45
CA LEU A 499 -53.47 -6.52 -0.63
C LEU A 499 -53.85 -6.39 0.85
N MET A 500 -53.44 -7.34 1.68
CA MET A 500 -53.58 -7.26 3.14
C MET A 500 -52.27 -6.81 3.78
N ARG A 501 -52.28 -5.66 4.45
CA ARG A 501 -51.13 -5.11 5.18
C ARG A 501 -51.30 -5.27 6.68
N PHE A 502 -50.56 -6.20 7.25
CA PHE A 502 -50.52 -6.44 8.68
C PHE A 502 -49.46 -5.56 9.33
N THR A 503 -49.83 -4.79 10.35
CA THR A 503 -48.87 -4.14 11.24
C THR A 503 -48.39 -5.15 12.27
N ILE A 504 -47.08 -5.35 12.36
CA ILE A 504 -46.41 -6.22 13.30
C ILE A 504 -45.76 -5.38 14.40
N ALA A 505 -46.01 -5.74 15.66
CA ALA A 505 -45.35 -5.18 16.82
C ALA A 505 -44.90 -6.29 17.76
N PHE A 506 -43.73 -6.13 18.39
CA PHE A 506 -43.29 -7.00 19.47
C PHE A 506 -43.20 -6.23 20.77
N ASP A 507 -43.77 -6.78 21.84
CA ASP A 507 -43.59 -6.30 23.20
C ASP A 507 -42.63 -7.24 23.94
N THR A 508 -41.58 -6.68 24.53
CA THR A 508 -40.58 -7.45 25.30
C THR A 508 -40.76 -7.15 26.78
N ASN A 509 -41.33 -8.10 27.52
CA ASN A 509 -41.39 -8.07 28.98
C ASN A 509 -40.33 -9.03 29.55
N PRO A 510 -39.68 -8.74 30.70
CA PRO A 510 -38.77 -9.67 31.36
C PRO A 510 -39.29 -11.12 31.57
N SER A 511 -40.60 -11.37 31.45
CA SER A 511 -41.19 -12.72 31.56
C SER A 511 -41.65 -13.35 30.24
N ALA A 512 -41.75 -12.61 29.12
CA ALA A 512 -42.27 -13.10 27.84
C ALA A 512 -42.07 -12.06 26.72
N THR A 513 -41.85 -12.52 25.49
CA THR A 513 -41.94 -11.66 24.29
C THR A 513 -43.22 -11.97 23.53
N GLU A 514 -44.08 -10.97 23.32
CA GLU A 514 -45.36 -11.09 22.62
C GLU A 514 -45.26 -10.48 21.21
N LEU A 515 -45.42 -11.31 20.18
CA LEU A 515 -45.60 -10.90 18.79
C LEU A 515 -47.08 -10.64 18.54
N THR A 516 -47.41 -9.44 18.07
CA THR A 516 -48.75 -9.10 17.60
C THR A 516 -48.71 -8.73 16.12
N ALA A 517 -49.66 -9.25 15.33
CA ALA A 517 -49.85 -8.84 13.95
C ALA A 517 -51.33 -8.49 13.73
N HIS A 518 -51.60 -7.34 13.13
CA HIS A 518 -52.96 -6.82 13.01
C HIS A 518 -53.24 -6.26 11.62
N TRP A 519 -54.36 -6.65 11.02
CA TRP A 519 -54.87 -6.10 9.77
C TRP A 519 -56.33 -5.71 9.92
N SER A 520 -56.71 -4.60 9.29
CA SER A 520 -58.11 -4.20 9.12
C SER A 520 -58.30 -3.61 7.72
N GLY A 521 -59.40 -3.92 7.04
CA GLY A 521 -59.62 -3.53 5.65
C GLY A 521 -61.06 -3.15 5.32
N THR A 522 -61.22 -2.12 4.47
CA THR A 522 -62.51 -1.72 3.88
C THR A 522 -62.30 -1.34 2.40
N PRO A 523 -62.84 -2.09 1.41
CA PRO A 523 -63.63 -3.32 1.56
C PRO A 523 -62.78 -4.46 2.16
N GLY A 524 -63.45 -5.38 2.86
CA GLY A 524 -62.81 -6.55 3.45
C GLY A 524 -62.43 -7.62 2.42
N VAL A 525 -61.77 -8.70 2.85
CA VAL A 525 -61.29 -9.79 2.00
C VAL A 525 -62.17 -11.03 2.18
N PRO A 526 -62.73 -11.62 1.11
CA PRO A 526 -63.49 -12.86 1.22
C PRO A 526 -62.65 -13.98 1.85
N LEU A 527 -63.17 -14.61 2.91
CA LEU A 527 -62.47 -15.74 3.57
C LEU A 527 -62.22 -16.88 2.58
N ALA A 528 -63.08 -17.04 1.58
CA ALA A 528 -62.92 -18.07 0.57
C ALA A 528 -61.68 -17.84 -0.31
N ASP A 529 -61.35 -16.59 -0.62
CA ASP A 529 -60.13 -16.24 -1.37
C ASP A 529 -58.89 -16.54 -0.52
N LEU A 530 -58.93 -16.18 0.78
CA LEU A 530 -57.87 -16.51 1.73
C LEU A 530 -57.70 -18.04 1.92
N ALA A 531 -58.81 -18.78 2.03
CA ALA A 531 -58.78 -20.24 2.23
C ALA A 531 -58.16 -20.96 1.01
N ARG A 532 -58.50 -20.51 -0.21
CA ARG A 532 -57.93 -21.05 -1.46
C ARG A 532 -56.42 -20.92 -1.51
N ILE A 533 -55.87 -19.82 -1.01
CA ILE A 533 -54.40 -19.61 -0.94
C ILE A 533 -53.71 -20.71 -0.12
N PHE A 534 -54.34 -21.15 0.97
CA PHE A 534 -53.79 -22.23 1.79
C PHE A 534 -54.13 -23.64 1.26
N GLY A 535 -54.54 -23.75 0.00
CA GLY A 535 -54.90 -25.01 -0.66
C GLY A 535 -56.19 -25.63 -0.13
N LEU A 536 -57.01 -24.86 0.59
CA LEU A 536 -58.32 -25.31 1.07
C LEU A 536 -59.35 -24.96 0.00
N ASP A 537 -60.19 -25.93 -0.38
CA ASP A 537 -61.38 -25.66 -1.19
C ASP A 537 -62.56 -25.43 -0.24
N PRO A 538 -62.87 -24.17 0.13
CA PRO A 538 -63.99 -23.90 1.02
C PRO A 538 -65.28 -24.35 0.32
N ALA A 539 -66.14 -25.06 1.05
CA ALA A 539 -67.45 -25.45 0.52
C ALA A 539 -68.14 -24.22 -0.10
N ARG A 540 -68.71 -24.36 -1.30
CA ARG A 540 -69.39 -23.26 -1.99
C ARG A 540 -70.60 -22.80 -1.18
N LEU A 541 -70.40 -21.77 -0.36
CA LEU A 541 -71.46 -21.13 0.40
C LEU A 541 -72.24 -20.17 -0.52
N PRO A 542 -73.57 -20.04 -0.36
CA PRO A 542 -74.33 -18.98 -1.00
C PRO A 542 -73.70 -17.60 -0.67
N PRO A 543 -73.74 -16.60 -1.58
CA PRO A 543 -73.09 -15.30 -1.37
C PRO A 543 -73.43 -14.62 -0.03
N ALA A 544 -74.68 -14.71 0.41
CA ALA A 544 -75.14 -14.16 1.70
C ALA A 544 -74.48 -14.82 2.94
N LEU A 545 -73.92 -16.02 2.78
CA LEU A 545 -73.23 -16.79 3.81
C LEU A 545 -71.72 -16.89 3.56
N SER A 546 -71.18 -16.17 2.57
CA SER A 546 -69.74 -16.09 2.35
C SER A 546 -69.15 -15.00 3.25
N PRO A 547 -68.31 -15.36 4.23
CA PRO A 547 -67.78 -14.37 5.16
C PRO A 547 -66.72 -13.51 4.49
N VAL A 548 -66.79 -12.21 4.74
CA VAL A 548 -65.80 -11.21 4.35
C VAL A 548 -65.07 -10.76 5.60
N LEU A 549 -63.77 -11.05 5.68
CA LEU A 549 -62.91 -10.61 6.77
C LEU A 549 -62.73 -9.10 6.67
N THR A 550 -63.00 -8.38 7.76
CA THR A 550 -62.76 -6.94 7.84
C THR A 550 -61.63 -6.62 8.81
N ASP A 551 -61.29 -7.56 9.70
CA ASP A 551 -60.27 -7.40 10.72
C ASP A 551 -59.71 -8.76 11.15
N VAL A 552 -58.38 -8.82 11.32
CA VAL A 552 -57.62 -10.03 11.66
C VAL A 552 -56.51 -9.63 12.64
N GLY A 553 -56.54 -10.22 13.83
CA GLY A 553 -55.52 -10.08 14.86
C GLY A 553 -54.86 -11.41 15.18
N LEU A 554 -53.53 -11.45 15.17
CA LEU A 554 -52.72 -12.57 15.59
C LEU A 554 -51.88 -12.15 16.80
N VAL A 555 -51.84 -13.00 17.81
CA VAL A 555 -50.98 -12.85 18.99
C VAL A 555 -50.23 -14.15 19.23
N HIS A 556 -48.92 -14.06 19.39
CA HIS A 556 -48.04 -15.19 19.65
C HIS A 556 -47.02 -14.85 20.72
N ASP A 557 -47.04 -15.60 21.82
CA ASP A 557 -45.99 -15.54 22.84
C ASP A 557 -44.83 -16.45 22.45
N THR A 558 -43.61 -15.93 22.57
CA THR A 558 -42.33 -16.59 22.23
C THR A 558 -42.04 -17.85 23.03
N ASP A 559 -42.58 -17.98 24.25
CA ASP A 559 -42.51 -19.22 25.04
C ASP A 559 -43.42 -20.32 24.48
N GLY A 560 -44.20 -20.01 23.42
CA GLY A 560 -45.11 -20.95 22.77
C GLY A 560 -46.34 -21.31 23.61
N THR A 561 -46.47 -20.73 24.80
CA THR A 561 -47.52 -20.99 25.79
C THR A 561 -48.86 -20.36 25.40
N ARG A 562 -48.83 -19.20 24.73
CA ARG A 562 -50.01 -18.49 24.26
C ARG A 562 -49.95 -18.26 22.75
N ARG A 563 -50.90 -18.85 22.05
CA ARG A 563 -51.18 -18.55 20.63
C ARG A 563 -52.63 -18.16 20.53
N SER A 564 -52.92 -16.92 20.17
CA SER A 564 -54.29 -16.43 20.02
C SER A 564 -54.50 -15.88 18.62
N LEU A 565 -55.59 -16.29 17.98
CA LEU A 565 -56.04 -15.77 16.70
C LEU A 565 -57.43 -15.18 16.89
N VAL A 566 -57.61 -13.93 16.49
CA VAL A 566 -58.89 -13.23 16.50
C VAL A 566 -59.23 -12.89 15.05
N LEU A 567 -60.35 -13.42 14.56
CA LEU A 567 -60.88 -13.11 13.23
C LEU A 567 -62.22 -12.42 13.38
N ASN A 568 -62.37 -11.26 12.75
CA ASN A 568 -63.60 -10.51 12.65
C ASN A 568 -64.08 -10.56 11.20
N ALA A 569 -65.23 -11.21 10.97
CA ALA A 569 -65.83 -11.28 9.64
C ALA A 569 -67.29 -10.84 9.64
N GLY A 570 -67.66 -10.17 8.55
CA GLY A 570 -69.02 -9.77 8.24
C GLY A 570 -69.64 -10.66 7.16
N PHE A 571 -70.94 -10.86 7.28
CA PHE A 571 -71.87 -11.37 6.27
C PHE A 571 -72.83 -10.25 5.88
N GLU A 572 -73.68 -10.47 4.88
CA GLU A 572 -74.70 -9.51 4.45
C GLU A 572 -75.63 -9.06 5.61
N HIS A 573 -75.84 -9.92 6.62
CA HIS A 573 -76.79 -9.69 7.72
C HIS A 573 -76.27 -10.02 9.12
N LEU A 574 -75.03 -10.47 9.29
CA LEU A 574 -74.47 -10.94 10.56
C LEU A 574 -72.97 -10.61 10.65
N SER A 575 -72.43 -10.41 11.85
CA SER A 575 -70.98 -10.38 12.09
C SER A 575 -70.60 -11.46 13.11
N PHE A 576 -69.39 -12.01 13.01
CA PHE A 576 -68.86 -12.92 14.01
C PHE A 576 -67.41 -12.57 14.35
N VAL A 577 -67.09 -12.83 15.62
CA VAL A 577 -65.74 -12.81 16.16
C VAL A 577 -65.36 -14.25 16.46
N LEU A 578 -64.36 -14.78 15.77
CA LEU A 578 -63.74 -16.04 16.13
C LEU A 578 -62.46 -15.74 16.91
N ALA A 579 -62.48 -16.00 18.22
CA ALA A 579 -61.28 -15.99 19.04
C ALA A 579 -60.88 -17.45 19.33
N SER A 580 -59.72 -17.87 18.82
CA SER A 580 -59.11 -19.16 19.11
C SER A 580 -57.89 -18.97 19.98
N THR A 581 -57.74 -19.79 21.01
CA THR A 581 -56.52 -19.87 21.81
C THR A 581 -56.06 -21.31 21.80
N SER A 582 -54.79 -21.56 21.43
CA SER A 582 -54.23 -22.91 21.54
C SER A 582 -53.71 -23.13 22.96
N PRO A 583 -53.98 -24.30 23.59
CA PRO A 583 -53.31 -24.66 24.84
C PRO A 583 -51.80 -24.84 24.61
N PRO A 584 -50.96 -24.68 25.65
CA PRO A 584 -49.51 -24.85 25.53
C PRO A 584 -49.19 -26.23 24.96
N LEU A 585 -48.30 -26.27 23.96
CA LEU A 585 -47.73 -27.51 23.45
C LEU A 585 -46.96 -28.16 24.60
N THR A 586 -47.48 -29.25 25.16
CA THR A 586 -46.68 -30.17 25.98
C THR A 586 -45.84 -30.99 25.01
N ASP A 587 -44.52 -31.00 25.23
CA ASP A 587 -43.50 -31.61 24.37
C ASP A 587 -43.97 -32.88 23.63
N ARG A 588 -43.83 -32.85 22.30
CA ARG A 588 -43.78 -34.05 21.46
C ARG A 588 -42.55 -34.03 20.58
#